data_AF-A0AAE3P229-F1
#
_entry.id   AF-A0AAE3P229-F1
#
_cell.length_a   1.000
_cell.length_b   1.000
_cell.length_c   1.000
_cell.angle_alpha   90.00
_cell.angle_beta   90.00
_cell.angle_gamma   90.00
#
_symmetry.space_group_name_H-M   'P 1'
#
loop_
_entity.id
_entity.type
_entity.pdbx_description
1 polymer ?
#
loop_
_entity_poly.entity_id
_entity_poly.type
_entity_poly.pdbx_seq_one_letter_code
_entity_poly.pdbx_strand_id
1 'polypeptide(L)'
;MKKLLTNLLFAIVDLVCFLQGGVLLVYALLHFSYKVEVAHSEGLTTVEMQNIPMAIGGHYFYSEQYINIALIGIALIIVGILMRDWKKKFV
;
A
#
# COMPACT_ATOMS: atom_id res chain seq x y z
N MET A 1 6.98 -36.54 9.46
CA MET A 1 7.74 -35.28 9.71
C MET A 1 7.73 -34.31 8.52
N LYS A 2 8.01 -34.74 7.27
CA LYS A 2 8.05 -33.84 6.09
C LYS A 2 6.75 -33.02 5.87
N LYS A 3 5.58 -33.66 5.86
CA LYS A 3 4.28 -32.97 5.68
C LYS A 3 3.96 -31.89 6.74
N LEU A 4 4.40 -32.12 7.98
CA LEU A 4 4.15 -31.21 9.10
C LEU A 4 5.01 -29.94 8.97
N LEU A 5 6.27 -30.10 8.58
CA LEU A 5 7.18 -29.00 8.30
C LEU A 5 6.71 -28.16 7.10
N THR A 6 6.27 -28.80 6.01
CA THR A 6 5.77 -28.09 4.83
C THR A 6 4.50 -27.29 5.14
N ASN A 7 3.58 -27.86 5.92
CA ASN A 7 2.38 -27.15 6.37
C ASN A 7 2.69 -25.95 7.26
N LEU A 8 3.67 -26.07 8.16
CA LEU A 8 4.13 -24.98 9.01
C LEU A 8 4.76 -23.85 8.18
N LEU A 9 5.62 -24.18 7.21
CA LEU A 9 6.21 -23.21 6.28
C LEU A 9 5.15 -22.45 5.51
N PHE A 10 4.18 -23.15 4.90
CA PHE A 10 3.09 -22.48 4.19
C PHE A 10 2.27 -21.58 5.11
N ALA A 11 2.00 -21.99 6.36
CA ALA A 11 1.25 -21.17 7.31
C ALA A 11 2.01 -19.88 7.69
N ILE A 12 3.33 -19.95 7.89
CA ILE A 12 4.16 -18.78 8.19
C ILE A 12 4.20 -17.83 6.99
N VAL A 13 4.42 -18.36 5.78
CA VAL A 13 4.44 -17.54 4.55
C VAL A 13 3.10 -16.85 4.33
N ASP A 14 1.99 -17.56 4.53
CA ASP A 14 0.65 -17.01 4.40
C ASP A 14 0.42 -15.88 5.41
N LEU A 15 0.80 -16.09 6.67
CA LEU A 15 0.68 -15.09 7.73
C LEU A 15 1.51 -13.84 7.40
N VAL A 16 2.77 -14.00 6.98
CA VAL A 16 3.63 -12.85 6.64
C VAL A 16 3.08 -12.11 5.42
N CYS A 17 2.69 -12.80 4.35
CA CYS A 17 2.18 -12.16 3.13
C CYS A 17 0.89 -11.36 3.39
N PHE A 18 -0.07 -11.94 4.10
CA PHE A 18 -1.33 -11.27 4.38
C PHE A 18 -1.19 -10.14 5.41
N LEU A 19 -0.37 -10.34 6.45
CA LEU A 19 -0.19 -9.36 7.52
C LEU A 19 0.65 -8.17 7.05
N GLN A 20 1.78 -8.42 6.35
CA GLN A 20 2.57 -7.33 5.76
C GLN A 20 1.85 -6.66 4.59
N GLY A 21 1.22 -7.42 3.70
CA GLY A 21 0.44 -6.85 2.59
C GLY A 21 -0.71 -5.97 3.09
N GLY A 22 -1.43 -6.43 4.11
CA GLY A 22 -2.50 -5.66 4.77
C GLY A 22 -1.98 -4.39 5.44
N VAL A 23 -0.90 -4.47 6.21
CA VAL A 23 -0.31 -3.28 6.88
C VAL A 23 0.17 -2.26 5.87
N LEU A 24 0.84 -2.67 4.78
CA LEU A 24 1.30 -1.75 3.73
C LEU A 24 0.13 -1.09 3.00
N LEU A 25 -0.96 -1.81 2.76
CA LEU A 25 -2.15 -1.24 2.13
C LEU A 25 -2.85 -0.23 3.03
N VAL A 26 -3.02 -0.55 4.31
CA VAL A 26 -3.58 0.39 5.29
C VAL A 26 -2.67 1.61 5.45
N TYR A 27 -1.35 1.41 5.49
CA TYR A 27 -0.38 2.49 5.59
C TYR A 27 -0.45 3.43 4.38
N ALA A 28 -0.50 2.87 3.16
CA ALA A 28 -0.70 3.66 1.95
C ALA A 28 -2.03 4.42 2.05
N LEU A 29 -3.14 3.75 2.34
CA LEU A 29 -4.48 4.34 2.46
C LEU A 29 -4.58 5.49 3.46
N LEU A 30 -3.75 5.52 4.51
CA LEU A 30 -3.77 6.60 5.49
C LEU A 30 -2.94 7.83 5.09
N HIS A 31 -2.06 7.73 4.08
CA HIS A 31 -1.18 8.81 3.64
C HIS A 31 -1.67 9.50 2.35
N PHE A 32 -2.93 9.94 2.36
CA PHE A 32 -3.41 10.86 1.32
C PHE A 32 -2.86 12.26 1.57
N SER A 33 -2.07 12.79 0.63
CA SER A 33 -1.59 14.16 0.67
C SER A 33 -2.56 15.09 -0.07
N TYR A 34 -2.90 16.21 0.55
CA TYR A 34 -3.70 17.26 -0.06
C TYR A 34 -2.77 18.35 -0.60
N LYS A 35 -2.74 18.54 -1.93
CA LYS A 35 -1.99 19.65 -2.55
C LYS A 35 -2.97 20.76 -2.87
N VAL A 36 -2.64 21.95 -2.39
CA VAL A 36 -3.37 23.17 -2.74
C VAL A 36 -2.61 23.85 -3.88
N GLU A 37 -3.25 23.96 -5.04
CA GLU A 37 -2.78 24.88 -6.09
C GLU A 37 -3.23 26.29 -5.71
N VAL A 38 -2.30 27.09 -5.18
CA VAL A 38 -2.55 28.52 -4.99
C VAL A 38 -2.31 29.20 -6.34
N ALA A 39 -3.38 29.39 -7.10
CA ALA A 39 -3.35 30.21 -8.32
C ALA A 39 -3.22 31.69 -7.92
N HIS A 40 -1.99 32.14 -7.65
CA HIS A 40 -1.64 33.55 -7.67
C HIS A 40 -0.91 33.81 -8.98
N SER A 41 -1.38 34.80 -9.73
CA SER A 41 -0.68 35.35 -10.88
C SER A 41 0.77 35.63 -10.49
N GLU A 42 1.72 35.07 -11.25
CA GLU A 42 3.18 35.29 -11.14
C GLU A 42 3.92 34.38 -10.14
N GLY A 43 4.56 33.32 -10.67
CA GLY A 43 5.68 32.63 -10.01
C GLY A 43 5.31 31.39 -9.19
N LEU A 44 5.39 30.22 -9.85
CA LEU A 44 5.26 28.88 -9.28
C LEU A 44 6.12 28.67 -8.02
N THR A 45 5.51 28.72 -6.84
CA THR A 45 6.06 28.15 -5.61
C THR A 45 5.00 27.27 -4.95
N THR A 46 5.25 25.96 -4.93
CA THR A 46 4.36 24.98 -4.28
C THR A 46 4.56 25.07 -2.78
N VAL A 47 3.60 25.66 -2.06
CA VAL A 47 3.62 25.73 -0.60
C VAL A 47 2.95 24.48 -0.04
N GLU A 48 3.73 23.58 0.55
CA GLU A 48 3.22 22.45 1.32
C GLU A 48 2.64 22.96 2.65
N MET A 49 1.40 23.45 2.64
CA MET A 49 0.73 23.88 3.86
C MET A 49 0.08 22.70 4.57
N GLN A 50 0.70 22.30 5.69
CA GLN A 50 0.26 21.22 6.59
C GLN A 50 -0.94 21.61 7.49
N ASN A 51 -1.53 22.80 7.36
CA ASN A 51 -2.71 23.17 8.16
C ASN A 51 -3.71 23.99 7.32
N ILE A 52 -4.92 23.46 7.22
CA ILE A 52 -6.05 23.88 6.37
C ILE A 52 -6.32 25.40 6.44
N PRO A 53 -6.44 26.08 5.28
CA PRO A 53 -7.72 26.74 4.99
C PRO A 53 -8.18 26.54 3.54
N MET A 54 -9.50 26.50 3.36
CA MET A 54 -10.23 26.34 2.10
C MET A 54 -9.60 27.12 0.93
N ALA A 55 -8.99 26.40 -0.01
CA ALA A 55 -8.57 26.92 -1.30
C ALA A 55 -9.40 26.28 -2.41
N ILE A 56 -10.06 27.14 -3.18
CA ILE A 56 -10.89 26.80 -4.34
C ILE A 56 -9.96 26.24 -5.41
N GLY A 57 -9.80 24.91 -5.49
CA GLY A 57 -9.01 24.24 -6.53
C GLY A 57 -7.97 23.21 -6.09
N GLY A 58 -7.96 22.76 -4.83
CA GLY A 58 -7.08 21.66 -4.42
C GLY A 58 -7.50 20.30 -4.99
N HIS A 59 -6.54 19.49 -5.44
CA HIS A 59 -6.75 18.10 -5.82
C HIS A 59 -6.03 17.17 -4.85
N TYR A 60 -6.69 16.08 -4.46
CA TYR A 60 -6.05 15.01 -3.70
C TYR A 60 -5.06 14.31 -4.62
N PHE A 61 -3.79 14.27 -4.23
CA PHE A 61 -2.78 13.53 -4.98
C PHE A 61 -2.17 12.45 -4.11
N TYR A 62 -1.91 11.31 -4.72
CA TYR A 62 -1.14 10.26 -4.09
C TYR A 62 0.31 10.46 -4.53
N SER A 63 1.23 10.65 -3.59
CA SER A 63 2.66 10.62 -3.91
C SER A 63 3.00 9.27 -4.55
N GLU A 64 3.83 9.27 -5.60
CA GLU A 64 4.28 8.05 -6.28
C GLU A 64 4.85 7.01 -5.30
N GLN A 65 5.46 7.48 -4.21
CA GLN A 65 5.96 6.62 -3.13
C GLN A 65 4.85 5.78 -2.49
N TYR A 66 3.70 6.36 -2.18
CA TYR A 66 2.58 5.62 -1.58
C TYR A 66 1.86 4.73 -2.59
N ILE A 67 1.85 5.10 -3.88
CA ILE A 67 1.38 4.21 -4.96
C ILE A 67 2.26 2.96 -5.02
N ASN A 68 3.59 3.13 -5.01
CA ASN A 68 4.53 2.01 -5.01
C ASN A 68 4.39 1.12 -3.78
N ILE A 69 4.17 1.71 -2.60
CA ILE A 69 3.91 0.96 -1.37
C ILE A 69 2.60 0.16 -1.47
N ALA A 70 1.53 0.75 -2.00
CA ALA A 70 0.27 0.05 -2.23
C ALA A 70 0.44 -1.11 -3.22
N LEU A 71 1.20 -0.92 -4.30
CA LEU A 71 1.51 -1.97 -5.27
C LEU A 71 2.28 -3.14 -4.65
N ILE A 72 3.26 -2.87 -3.78
CA ILE A 72 3.97 -3.91 -3.01
C ILE A 72 3.00 -4.66 -2.11
N GLY A 73 2.11 -3.96 -1.41
CA GLY A 73 1.09 -4.57 -0.56
C GLY A 73 0.15 -5.51 -1.34
N ILE A 74 -0.32 -5.06 -2.52
CA ILE A 74 -1.14 -5.88 -3.43
C ILE A 74 -0.37 -7.11 -3.91
N ALA A 75 0.89 -6.94 -4.31
CA ALA A 75 1.73 -8.04 -4.78
C ALA A 75 1.90 -9.13 -3.70
N LEU A 76 2.11 -8.73 -2.44
CA LEU A 76 2.21 -9.67 -1.31
C LEU A 76 0.91 -10.46 -1.09
N ILE A 77 -0.25 -9.82 -1.21
CA ILE A 77 -1.54 -10.51 -1.11
C ILE A 77 -1.70 -11.53 -2.25
N ILE A 78 -1.35 -11.16 -3.48
CA ILE A 78 -1.41 -12.05 -4.64
C ILE A 78 -0.49 -13.26 -4.43
N VAL A 79 0.74 -13.04 -3.96
CA VAL A 79 1.69 -14.13 -3.65
C VAL A 79 1.11 -15.05 -2.56
N GLY A 80 0.50 -14.50 -1.51
CA GLY A 80 -0.17 -15.29 -0.48
C GLY A 80 -1.28 -16.20 -1.05
N ILE A 81 -2.14 -15.65 -1.92
CA ILE A 81 -3.19 -16.41 -2.61
C ILE A 81 -2.60 -17.53 -3.48
N LEU A 82 -1.60 -17.20 -4.30
CA LEU A 82 -0.93 -18.18 -5.16
C LEU A 82 -0.28 -19.30 -4.36
N MET A 83 0.38 -18.98 -3.24
CA MET A 83 0.98 -19.97 -2.35
C MET A 83 -0.07 -20.88 -1.70
N ARG A 84 -1.24 -20.33 -1.34
CA ARG A 84 -2.36 -21.11 -0.81
C ARG A 84 -2.95 -22.07 -1.85
N ASP A 85 -3.07 -21.63 -3.09
CA ASP A 85 -3.52 -22.50 -4.19
C ASP A 85 -2.47 -23.54 -4.56
N TRP A 86 -1.17 -23.20 -4.49
CA TRP A 86 -0.10 -24.15 -4.73
C TRP A 86 -0.05 -25.24 -3.67
N LYS A 87 -0.28 -24.88 -2.39
CA LYS A 87 -0.44 -25.85 -1.29
C LYS A 87 -1.55 -26.86 -1.57
N LYS A 88 -2.72 -26.43 -2.08
CA LYS A 88 -3.84 -27.34 -2.42
C LYS A 88 -3.49 -28.34 -3.54
N LYS A 89 -2.55 -27.97 -4.43
CA LYS A 89 -2.08 -28.87 -5.50
C LYS A 89 -0.97 -29.82 -5.04
N PHE A 90 -0.22 -29.45 -3.99
CA PHE A 90 0.93 -30.21 -3.48
C PHE A 90 0.58 -31.19 -2.35
N VAL A 91 -0.48 -30.93 -1.58
CA VAL A 91 -0.98 -31.75 -0.45
C VAL A 91 -2.11 -32.66 -0.91
#